data_AF-A0A7X0RRC7-F1
#
_entry.id   AF-A0A7X0RRC7-F1
#
_cell.length_a   1.000
_cell.length_b   1.000
_cell.length_c   1.000
_cell.angle_alpha   90.00
_cell.angle_beta   90.00
_cell.angle_gamma   90.00
#
_symmetry.space_group_name_H-M   'P 1'
#
loop_
_entity.id
_entity.type
_entity.pdbx_description
1 polymer ?
#
loop_
_entity_poly.entity_id
_entity_poly.type
_entity_poly.pdbx_seq_one_letter_code
_entity_poly.pdbx_strand_id
1 'polypeptide(L)'
;MTPTQYSGWINTTSRVLERFFSDQSIAQKFVLVTKEDMANALSYLQDLITDINTGLFDPAGPLNAIDEAHFHLIIRRILENFDKHIYEMYQKPVHGNGTLKPEDLAEITLGNEYDVQRMLYSLIRPIFPESRVEVTNDGGYKGYRYDIFIDFYETVIEVKCSRPKMAERTLTEEIGSDSYHYLAKHIYFFIYDKEKIISNVDAFSKNYSKTYDTKQIKTVVIQPVSVI
;
A
#
# COMPACT_ATOMS: atom_id res chain seq x y z
N MET A 1 -4.94 46.16 15.97
CA MET A 1 -6.03 45.25 15.52
C MET A 1 -7.06 45.16 16.64
N THR A 2 -8.36 45.16 16.34
CA THR A 2 -9.39 44.99 17.38
C THR A 2 -9.41 43.53 17.90
N PRO A 3 -9.92 43.25 19.11
CA PRO A 3 -10.02 41.88 19.64
C PRO A 3 -10.76 40.91 18.70
N THR A 4 -11.84 41.38 18.06
CA THR A 4 -12.61 40.60 17.08
C THR A 4 -11.80 40.29 15.82
N GLN A 5 -11.06 41.27 15.30
CA GLN A 5 -10.17 41.06 14.16
C GLN A 5 -9.02 40.11 14.51
N TYR A 6 -8.50 40.16 15.74
CA TYR A 6 -7.45 39.26 16.20
C TYR A 6 -7.93 37.82 16.28
N SER A 7 -9.07 37.58 16.92
CA SER A 7 -9.67 36.25 16.96
C SER A 7 -10.01 35.72 15.56
N GLY A 8 -10.51 36.58 14.68
CA GLY A 8 -10.73 36.25 13.27
C GLY A 8 -9.46 35.80 12.56
N TRP A 9 -8.36 36.55 12.73
CA TRP A 9 -7.06 36.21 12.13
C TRP A 9 -6.51 34.87 12.64
N ILE A 10 -6.62 34.58 13.94
CA ILE A 10 -6.20 33.29 14.52
C ILE A 10 -6.97 32.13 13.88
N ASN A 11 -8.30 32.25 13.81
CA ASN A 11 -9.16 31.20 13.27
C ASN A 11 -8.90 30.97 11.77
N THR A 12 -8.75 32.05 10.99
CA THR A 12 -8.45 31.93 9.56
C THR A 12 -7.07 31.31 9.35
N THR A 13 -6.05 31.75 10.08
CA THR A 13 -4.69 31.22 9.96
C THR A 13 -4.61 29.75 10.38
N SER A 14 -5.24 29.37 11.51
CA SER A 14 -5.32 27.97 11.96
C SER A 14 -5.93 27.05 10.90
N ARG A 15 -7.05 27.46 10.28
CA ARG A 15 -7.70 26.66 9.21
C ARG A 15 -6.84 26.53 7.96
N VAL A 16 -6.07 27.57 7.63
CA VAL A 16 -5.09 27.50 6.53
C VAL A 16 -4.01 26.48 6.89
N LEU A 17 -3.45 26.53 8.10
CA LEU A 17 -2.46 25.56 8.56
C LEU A 17 -3.00 24.11 8.56
N GLU A 18 -4.21 23.87 9.08
CA GLU A 18 -4.85 22.54 9.06
C GLU A 18 -5.04 21.99 7.63
N ARG A 19 -5.25 22.88 6.65
CA ARG A 19 -5.47 22.51 5.26
C ARG A 19 -4.17 22.20 4.51
N PHE A 20 -3.10 22.93 4.81
CA PHE A 20 -1.84 22.85 4.07
C PHE A 20 -0.80 21.93 4.71
N PHE A 21 -1.01 21.50 5.95
CA PHE A 21 -0.11 20.59 6.64
C PHE A 21 -0.85 19.31 7.05
N SER A 22 -0.20 18.16 6.83
CA SER A 22 -0.71 16.85 7.28
C SER A 22 -0.64 16.70 8.80
N ASP A 23 0.36 17.30 9.45
CA ASP A 23 0.49 17.33 10.91
C ASP A 23 -0.44 18.37 11.54
N GLN A 24 -1.54 17.89 12.12
CA GLN A 24 -2.52 18.69 12.86
C GLN A 24 -1.92 19.38 14.10
N SER A 25 -0.75 18.94 14.59
CA SER A 25 -0.05 19.56 15.72
C SER A 25 0.42 20.98 15.38
N ILE A 26 0.63 21.31 14.10
CA ILE A 26 1.10 22.63 13.65
C ILE A 26 0.05 23.70 13.92
N ALA A 27 -1.19 23.45 13.50
CA ALA A 27 -2.29 24.38 13.75
C ALA A 27 -2.59 24.52 15.25
N GLN A 28 -2.55 23.41 16.00
CA GLN A 28 -2.77 23.41 17.44
C GLN A 28 -1.69 24.21 18.19
N LYS A 29 -0.41 24.02 17.83
CA LYS A 29 0.71 24.78 18.39
C LYS A 29 0.59 26.26 18.03
N PHE A 30 0.25 26.61 16.79
CA PHE A 30 -0.01 27.99 16.39
C PHE A 30 -1.08 28.64 17.28
N VAL A 31 -2.23 27.99 17.47
CA VAL A 31 -3.30 28.53 18.34
C VAL A 31 -2.83 28.68 19.78
N LEU A 32 -2.03 27.74 20.29
CA LEU A 32 -1.50 27.78 21.66
C LEU A 32 -0.55 28.97 21.85
N VAL A 33 0.49 29.09 21.02
CA VAL A 33 1.49 30.17 21.14
C VAL A 33 0.89 31.54 20.87
N THR A 34 -0.16 31.61 20.04
CA THR A 34 -0.86 32.87 19.74
C THR A 34 -1.76 33.34 20.87
N LYS A 35 -2.26 32.43 21.74
CA LYS A 35 -3.02 32.83 22.93
C LYS A 35 -2.15 33.49 24.00
N GLU A 36 -0.84 33.24 23.97
CA GLU A 36 0.12 33.81 24.91
C GLU A 36 0.59 35.20 24.46
N ASP A 37 1.03 35.34 23.20
CA ASP A 37 1.48 36.62 22.64
C ASP A 37 1.40 36.62 21.10
N MET A 38 1.07 37.77 20.51
CA MET A 38 1.16 38.01 19.07
C MET A 38 2.59 37.92 18.56
N ALA A 39 3.59 38.31 19.36
CA ALA A 39 5.00 38.17 18.99
C ALA A 39 5.40 36.69 18.79
N ASN A 40 4.89 35.80 19.66
CA ASN A 40 5.13 34.36 19.56
C ASN A 40 4.46 33.76 18.31
N ALA A 41 3.28 34.26 17.94
CA ALA A 41 2.61 33.85 16.71
C ALA A 41 3.43 34.21 15.46
N LEU A 42 4.01 35.41 15.43
CA LEU A 42 4.87 35.86 14.33
C LEU A 42 6.16 35.03 14.25
N SER A 43 6.83 34.81 15.38
CA SER A 43 8.03 33.95 15.44
C SER A 43 7.72 32.55 14.96
N TYR A 44 6.64 31.94 15.44
CA TYR A 44 6.23 30.60 15.04
C TYR A 44 5.99 30.48 13.54
N LEU A 45 5.32 31.47 12.92
CA LEU A 45 5.10 31.47 11.47
C LEU A 45 6.40 31.70 10.68
N GLN A 46 7.34 32.50 11.20
CA GLN A 46 8.66 32.71 10.60
C GLN A 46 9.52 31.45 10.66
N ASP A 47 9.50 30.75 11.78
CA ASP A 47 10.18 29.46 11.96
C ASP A 47 9.57 28.42 11.01
N LEU A 48 8.24 28.36 10.94
CA LEU A 48 7.52 27.48 9.99
C LEU A 48 7.91 27.76 8.53
N ILE A 49 8.02 29.04 8.13
CA ILE A 49 8.50 29.42 6.79
C ILE A 49 9.95 28.97 6.58
N THR A 50 10.80 29.11 7.60
CA THR A 50 12.22 28.70 7.53
C THR A 50 12.33 27.19 7.35
N ASP A 51 11.56 26.43 8.12
CA ASP A 51 11.51 24.98 8.02
C ASP A 51 10.98 24.52 6.65
N ILE A 52 9.97 25.18 6.08
CA ILE A 52 9.50 24.90 4.71
C ILE A 52 10.61 25.15 3.70
N ASN A 53 11.28 26.31 3.78
CA ASN A 53 12.32 26.69 2.84
C ASN A 53 13.58 25.82 2.96
N THR A 54 13.80 25.18 4.11
CA THR A 54 14.92 24.27 4.36
C THR A 54 14.56 22.80 4.08
N GLY A 55 13.33 22.52 3.63
CA GLY A 55 12.86 21.17 3.32
C GLY A 55 12.54 20.32 4.56
N LEU A 56 12.41 20.95 5.73
CA LEU A 56 11.99 20.30 6.97
C LEU A 56 10.47 20.09 7.03
N PHE A 57 9.70 20.78 6.18
CA PHE A 57 8.30 20.49 5.91
C PHE A 57 8.12 19.99 4.48
N ASP A 58 7.68 18.74 4.36
CA ASP A 58 7.20 18.19 3.09
C ASP A 58 5.85 18.89 2.80
N PRO A 59 5.76 19.72 1.72
CA PRO A 59 4.48 20.33 1.36
C PRO A 59 3.44 19.22 1.25
N ALA A 60 2.23 19.45 1.76
CA ALA A 60 1.14 18.49 1.61
C ALA A 60 1.19 17.93 0.19
N GLY A 61 1.43 16.62 0.10
CA GLY A 61 1.56 15.92 -1.17
C GLY A 61 0.36 16.23 -2.07
N PRO A 62 0.42 15.89 -3.37
CA PRO A 62 -0.63 16.23 -4.33
C PRO A 62 -2.02 16.01 -3.73
N LEU A 63 -2.93 16.98 -3.87
CA LEU A 63 -4.25 16.93 -3.26
C LEU A 63 -4.90 15.54 -3.49
N ASN A 64 -5.16 14.77 -2.42
CA ASN A 64 -5.55 13.34 -2.39
C ASN A 64 -4.42 12.28 -2.41
N ALA A 65 -3.16 12.66 -2.16
CA ALA A 65 -2.07 11.70 -1.99
C ALA A 65 -2.26 10.91 -0.69
N ILE A 66 -2.18 9.60 -0.80
CA ILE A 66 -2.15 8.70 0.35
C ILE A 66 -0.70 8.73 0.88
N ASP A 67 -0.47 9.06 2.15
CA ASP A 67 0.88 8.99 2.70
C ASP A 67 1.42 7.54 2.74
N GLU A 68 2.73 7.38 2.88
CA GLU A 68 3.39 6.07 2.83
C GLU A 68 2.85 5.09 3.88
N ALA A 69 2.50 5.57 5.09
CA ALA A 69 1.97 4.72 6.15
C ALA A 69 0.57 4.18 5.80
N HIS A 70 -0.31 5.04 5.30
CA HIS A 70 -1.64 4.65 4.82
C HIS A 70 -1.57 3.80 3.56
N PHE A 71 -0.61 4.05 2.66
CA PHE A 71 -0.34 3.20 1.51
C PHE A 71 -0.06 1.77 1.94
N HIS A 72 0.89 1.58 2.85
CA HIS A 72 1.23 0.25 3.36
C HIS A 72 0.06 -0.42 4.10
N LEU A 73 -0.75 0.36 4.83
CA LEU A 73 -1.95 -0.15 5.47
C LEU A 73 -2.96 -0.68 4.44
N ILE A 74 -3.22 0.09 3.39
CA ILE A 74 -4.15 -0.28 2.32
C ILE A 74 -3.67 -1.53 1.59
N ILE A 75 -2.41 -1.57 1.15
CA ILE A 75 -1.84 -2.74 0.46
C ILE A 75 -1.94 -3.98 1.35
N ARG A 76 -1.51 -3.91 2.61
CA ARG A 76 -1.65 -5.05 3.54
C ARG A 76 -3.10 -5.52 3.67
N ARG A 77 -4.05 -4.58 3.82
CA ARG A 77 -5.48 -4.92 3.90
C ARG A 77 -5.97 -5.62 2.64
N ILE A 78 -5.57 -5.21 1.45
CA ILE A 78 -5.94 -5.89 0.20
C ILE A 78 -5.36 -7.30 0.19
N LEU A 79 -4.06 -7.46 0.45
CA LEU A 79 -3.37 -8.75 0.37
C LEU A 79 -3.90 -9.75 1.42
N GLU A 80 -4.01 -9.32 2.68
CA GLU A 80 -4.45 -10.17 3.80
C GLU A 80 -5.94 -10.54 3.74
N ASN A 81 -6.72 -9.87 2.89
CA ASN A 81 -8.16 -10.10 2.75
C ASN A 81 -8.56 -10.47 1.32
N PHE A 82 -7.60 -10.86 0.47
CA PHE A 82 -7.85 -11.25 -0.92
C PHE A 82 -8.86 -12.41 -1.02
N ASP A 83 -8.81 -13.34 -0.06
CA ASP A 83 -9.76 -14.44 0.11
C ASP A 83 -11.22 -13.97 0.16
N LYS A 84 -11.48 -12.83 0.80
CA LYS A 84 -12.83 -12.25 0.92
C LYS A 84 -13.35 -11.76 -0.42
N HIS A 85 -12.48 -11.21 -1.27
CA HIS A 85 -12.87 -10.85 -2.63
C HIS A 85 -13.24 -12.10 -3.44
N ILE A 86 -12.43 -13.17 -3.34
CA ILE A 86 -12.71 -14.43 -4.02
C ILE A 86 -14.06 -15.00 -3.58
N TYR A 87 -14.30 -15.05 -2.26
CA TYR A 87 -15.55 -15.54 -1.71
C TYR A 87 -16.76 -14.70 -2.15
N GLU A 88 -16.72 -13.39 -1.93
CA GLU A 88 -17.88 -12.50 -2.18
C GLU A 88 -18.23 -12.36 -3.67
N MET A 89 -17.23 -12.34 -4.56
CA MET A 89 -17.46 -12.14 -5.99
C MET A 89 -17.77 -13.43 -6.73
N TYR A 90 -17.11 -14.54 -6.39
CA TYR A 90 -17.12 -15.75 -7.21
C TYR A 90 -17.75 -16.98 -6.54
N GLN A 91 -17.84 -17.03 -5.21
CA GLN A 91 -18.32 -18.23 -4.49
C GLN A 91 -19.69 -18.04 -3.84
N LYS A 92 -20.01 -16.81 -3.43
CA LYS A 92 -21.28 -16.50 -2.77
C LYS A 92 -22.46 -16.56 -3.77
N PRO A 93 -23.63 -17.07 -3.36
CA PRO A 93 -24.80 -17.10 -4.22
C PRO A 93 -25.15 -15.70 -4.74
N VAL A 94 -25.34 -15.59 -6.06
CA VAL A 94 -25.79 -14.35 -6.69
C VAL A 94 -27.22 -14.01 -6.28
N HIS A 95 -27.55 -12.73 -6.31
CA HIS A 95 -28.92 -12.28 -6.05
C HIS A 95 -29.86 -12.75 -7.19
N GLY A 96 -31.05 -13.26 -6.86
CA GLY A 96 -31.98 -13.84 -7.85
C GLY A 96 -32.46 -12.87 -8.94
N ASN A 97 -32.48 -11.57 -8.65
CA ASN A 97 -32.77 -10.51 -9.63
C ASN A 97 -31.51 -9.95 -10.34
N GLY A 98 -30.34 -10.53 -10.08
CA GLY A 98 -29.08 -10.16 -10.71
C GLY A 98 -28.95 -10.74 -12.11
N THR A 99 -28.10 -10.10 -12.92
CA THR A 99 -27.80 -10.57 -14.28
C THR A 99 -26.61 -11.51 -14.34
N LEU A 100 -25.71 -11.46 -13.35
CA LEU A 100 -24.61 -12.42 -13.20
C LEU A 100 -25.16 -13.81 -12.90
N LYS A 101 -24.68 -14.82 -13.62
CA LYS A 101 -25.13 -16.20 -13.45
C LYS A 101 -24.14 -17.01 -12.62
N PRO A 102 -24.62 -17.88 -11.70
CA PRO A 102 -23.73 -18.74 -10.92
C PRO A 102 -22.80 -19.58 -11.82
N GLU A 103 -23.33 -20.11 -12.92
CA GLU A 103 -22.58 -20.89 -13.91
C GLU A 103 -21.43 -20.09 -14.54
N ASP A 104 -21.64 -18.81 -14.89
CA ASP A 104 -20.59 -17.97 -15.45
C ASP A 104 -19.46 -17.69 -14.43
N LEU A 105 -19.83 -17.52 -13.15
CA LEU A 105 -18.87 -17.27 -12.08
C LEU A 105 -18.06 -18.52 -11.72
N ALA A 106 -18.67 -19.70 -11.80
CA ALA A 106 -18.02 -20.97 -11.51
C ALA A 106 -16.89 -21.30 -12.51
N GLU A 107 -16.94 -20.76 -13.73
CA GLU A 107 -15.87 -20.92 -14.73
C GLU A 107 -14.61 -20.08 -14.42
N ILE A 108 -14.72 -19.09 -13.53
CA ILE A 108 -13.61 -18.21 -13.18
C ILE A 108 -12.79 -18.84 -12.05
N THR A 109 -11.62 -19.39 -12.39
CA THR A 109 -10.75 -20.11 -11.46
C THR A 109 -9.34 -19.50 -11.39
N LEU A 110 -8.69 -19.65 -10.23
CA LEU A 110 -7.30 -19.24 -10.01
C LEU A 110 -6.33 -20.39 -10.37
N GLY A 111 -5.96 -20.45 -11.64
CA GLY A 111 -5.14 -21.51 -12.23
C GLY A 111 -3.64 -21.33 -12.01
N ASN A 112 -3.13 -20.11 -12.12
CA ASN A 112 -1.71 -19.78 -11.99
C ASN A 112 -1.50 -18.37 -11.41
N GLU A 113 -0.23 -17.94 -11.35
CA GLU A 113 0.16 -16.62 -10.84
C GLU A 113 -0.43 -15.44 -11.62
N TYR A 114 -0.59 -15.56 -12.94
CA TYR A 114 -1.17 -14.51 -13.78
C TYR A 114 -2.66 -14.30 -13.49
N ASP A 115 -3.41 -15.37 -13.17
CA ASP A 115 -4.81 -15.26 -12.77
C ASP A 115 -4.93 -14.52 -11.43
N VAL A 116 -4.05 -14.86 -10.48
CA VAL A 116 -3.98 -14.21 -9.17
C VAL A 116 -3.59 -12.74 -9.32
N GLN A 117 -2.56 -12.45 -10.12
CA GLN A 117 -2.10 -11.09 -10.42
C GLN A 117 -3.21 -10.26 -11.05
N ARG A 118 -3.95 -10.81 -12.03
CA ARG A 118 -5.05 -10.11 -12.68
C ARG A 118 -6.14 -9.70 -11.70
N MET A 119 -6.58 -10.62 -10.85
CA MET A 119 -7.60 -10.33 -9.84
C MET A 119 -7.08 -9.36 -8.78
N LEU A 120 -5.87 -9.56 -8.29
CA LEU A 120 -5.26 -8.68 -7.30
C LEU A 120 -5.10 -7.25 -7.85
N TYR A 121 -4.61 -7.11 -9.07
CA TYR A 121 -4.44 -5.83 -9.72
C TYR A 121 -5.78 -5.09 -9.94
N SER A 122 -6.88 -5.83 -10.18
CA SER A 122 -8.22 -5.24 -10.28
C SER A 122 -8.70 -4.57 -8.99
N LEU A 123 -8.16 -4.98 -7.83
CA LEU A 123 -8.42 -4.35 -6.52
C LEU A 123 -7.48 -3.16 -6.27
N ILE A 124 -6.25 -3.22 -6.79
CA ILE A 124 -5.20 -2.22 -6.56
C ILE A 124 -5.36 -1.01 -7.48
N ARG A 125 -5.56 -1.22 -8.78
CA ARG A 125 -5.57 -0.16 -9.80
C ARG A 125 -6.61 0.95 -9.54
N PRO A 126 -7.83 0.67 -9.03
CA PRO A 126 -8.77 1.72 -8.68
C PRO A 126 -8.31 2.65 -7.55
N ILE A 127 -7.43 2.17 -6.66
CA ILE A 127 -6.89 2.94 -5.54
C ILE A 127 -5.58 3.64 -5.93
N PHE A 128 -4.78 2.98 -6.76
CA PHE A 128 -3.50 3.50 -7.28
C PHE A 128 -3.54 3.52 -8.82
N PRO A 129 -4.18 4.54 -9.43
CA PRO A 129 -4.42 4.60 -10.87
C PRO A 129 -3.17 4.68 -11.74
N GLU A 130 -1.99 4.92 -11.18
CA GLU A 130 -0.72 4.95 -11.92
C GLU A 130 0.09 3.65 -11.74
N SER A 131 -0.40 2.69 -10.95
CA SER A 131 0.24 1.39 -10.80
C SER A 131 0.30 0.64 -12.13
N ARG A 132 1.36 -0.10 -12.42
CA ARG A 132 1.58 -0.80 -13.69
C ARG A 132 1.76 -2.28 -13.45
N VAL A 133 1.52 -3.09 -14.48
CA VAL A 133 1.80 -4.52 -14.48
C VAL A 133 2.90 -4.85 -15.47
N GLU A 134 3.62 -5.96 -15.24
CA GLU A 134 4.58 -6.51 -16.19
C GLU A 134 5.70 -5.53 -16.57
N VAL A 135 6.23 -4.80 -15.58
CA VAL A 135 7.22 -3.75 -15.80
C VAL A 135 8.61 -4.36 -15.93
N THR A 136 9.16 -4.34 -17.15
CA THR A 136 10.55 -4.73 -17.40
C THR A 136 11.51 -3.66 -16.89
N ASN A 137 12.57 -4.09 -16.21
CA ASN A 137 13.67 -3.25 -15.80
C ASN A 137 15.00 -3.85 -16.28
N ASP A 138 15.89 -2.98 -16.78
CA ASP A 138 17.20 -3.36 -17.29
C ASP A 138 18.17 -3.53 -16.12
N GLY A 139 18.12 -4.70 -15.48
CA GLY A 139 19.03 -5.13 -14.41
C GLY A 139 20.48 -5.40 -14.84
N GLY A 140 20.95 -4.79 -15.93
CA GLY A 140 22.26 -5.07 -16.53
C GLY A 140 22.26 -6.36 -17.37
N TYR A 141 22.71 -7.49 -16.79
CA TYR A 141 23.02 -8.71 -17.55
C TYR A 141 21.78 -9.56 -17.93
N LYS A 142 20.67 -9.43 -17.18
CA LYS A 142 19.38 -10.05 -17.48
C LYS A 142 18.28 -9.11 -16.99
N GLY A 143 17.38 -8.73 -17.88
CA GLY A 143 16.19 -7.97 -17.49
C GLY A 143 15.34 -8.79 -16.53
N TYR A 144 14.82 -8.13 -15.49
CA TYR A 144 13.81 -8.69 -14.61
C TYR A 144 12.51 -7.90 -14.77
N ARG A 145 11.40 -8.54 -14.45
CA ARG A 145 10.06 -7.99 -14.65
C ARG A 145 9.34 -8.02 -13.33
N TYR A 146 8.75 -6.89 -12.97
CA TYR A 146 7.88 -6.79 -11.80
C TYR A 146 6.44 -7.13 -12.19
N ASP A 147 5.75 -7.93 -11.38
CA ASP A 147 4.36 -8.29 -11.64
C ASP A 147 3.42 -7.09 -11.50
N ILE A 148 3.48 -6.39 -10.36
CA ILE A 148 2.77 -5.12 -10.12
C ILE A 148 3.76 -4.11 -9.53
N PHE A 149 3.86 -2.93 -10.13
CA PHE A 149 4.72 -1.85 -9.67
C PHE A 149 3.92 -0.58 -9.39
N ILE A 150 4.17 0.04 -8.24
CA ILE A 150 3.53 1.28 -7.81
C ILE A 150 4.64 2.33 -7.65
N ASP A 151 4.94 3.00 -8.77
CA ASP A 151 6.09 3.90 -8.93
C ASP A 151 6.21 4.94 -7.81
N PHE A 152 5.10 5.61 -7.48
CA PHE A 152 5.07 6.71 -6.49
C PHE A 152 5.57 6.28 -5.10
N TYR A 153 5.39 5.02 -4.73
CA TYR A 153 5.82 4.46 -3.44
C TYR A 153 7.02 3.52 -3.59
N GLU A 154 7.68 3.46 -4.75
CA GLU A 154 8.82 2.58 -5.01
C GLU A 154 8.56 1.12 -4.57
N THR A 155 7.32 0.65 -4.82
CA THR A 155 6.83 -0.62 -4.28
C THR A 155 6.54 -1.63 -5.38
N VAL A 156 7.09 -2.83 -5.22
CA VAL A 156 6.77 -4.00 -6.05
C VAL A 156 5.86 -4.94 -5.25
N ILE A 157 4.86 -5.50 -5.92
CA ILE A 157 4.11 -6.66 -5.43
C ILE A 157 4.39 -7.81 -6.39
N GLU A 158 5.09 -8.81 -5.90
CA GLU A 158 5.44 -10.03 -6.62
C GLU A 158 4.45 -11.13 -6.27
N VAL A 159 3.84 -11.74 -7.27
CA VAL A 159 2.75 -12.71 -7.12
C VAL A 159 3.28 -14.11 -7.38
N LYS A 160 3.07 -15.03 -6.45
CA LYS A 160 3.36 -16.46 -6.64
C LYS A 160 2.09 -17.28 -6.44
N CYS A 161 1.96 -18.36 -7.19
CA CYS A 161 0.88 -19.33 -7.02
C CYS A 161 1.46 -20.73 -6.94
N SER A 162 1.11 -21.48 -5.89
CA SER A 162 1.52 -22.89 -5.83
C SER A 162 0.81 -23.71 -6.89
N ARG A 163 1.50 -24.76 -7.38
CA ARG A 163 1.02 -25.63 -8.46
C ARG A 163 1.26 -27.09 -8.10
N PRO A 164 0.48 -28.04 -8.67
CA PRO A 164 0.62 -29.45 -8.33
C PRO A 164 2.07 -29.93 -8.46
N LYS A 165 2.54 -30.67 -7.45
CA LYS A 165 3.92 -31.23 -7.36
C LYS A 165 5.03 -30.18 -7.17
N MET A 166 4.70 -28.91 -6.95
CA MET A 166 5.70 -27.92 -6.53
C MET A 166 6.17 -28.22 -5.11
N ALA A 167 7.47 -28.14 -4.88
CA ALA A 167 8.04 -28.20 -3.53
C ALA A 167 8.12 -26.80 -2.92
N GLU A 168 7.95 -26.68 -1.60
CA GLU A 168 8.15 -25.41 -0.88
C GLU A 168 9.51 -24.78 -1.21
N ARG A 169 10.56 -25.60 -1.37
CA ARG A 169 11.90 -25.15 -1.76
C ARG A 169 11.94 -24.37 -3.07
N THR A 170 11.15 -24.77 -4.08
CA THR A 170 11.12 -24.05 -5.35
C THR A 170 10.60 -22.63 -5.14
N LEU A 171 9.55 -22.48 -4.32
CA LEU A 171 8.98 -21.18 -3.99
C LEU A 171 9.99 -20.31 -3.21
N THR A 172 10.74 -20.90 -2.28
CA THR A 172 11.71 -20.14 -1.49
C THR A 172 12.94 -19.71 -2.31
N GLU A 173 13.36 -20.52 -3.28
CA GLU A 173 14.41 -20.16 -4.25
C GLU A 173 13.98 -18.99 -5.14
N GLU A 174 12.73 -19.00 -5.63
CA GLU A 174 12.14 -17.90 -6.40
C GLU A 174 12.09 -16.60 -5.56
N ILE A 175 11.52 -16.65 -4.35
CA ILE A 175 11.46 -15.51 -3.43
C ILE A 175 12.87 -14.96 -3.14
N GLY A 176 13.84 -15.84 -2.90
CA GLY A 176 15.23 -15.46 -2.63
C GLY A 176 15.87 -14.75 -3.82
N SER A 177 15.64 -15.24 -5.04
CA SER A 177 16.09 -14.60 -6.27
C SER A 177 15.49 -13.21 -6.43
N ASP A 178 14.17 -13.08 -6.35
CA ASP A 178 13.47 -11.82 -6.60
C ASP A 178 13.82 -10.76 -5.53
N SER A 179 13.90 -11.18 -4.26
CA SER A 179 14.32 -10.33 -3.13
C SER A 179 15.70 -9.68 -3.36
N TYR A 180 16.62 -10.45 -3.96
CA TYR A 180 17.97 -10.02 -4.22
C TYR A 180 18.05 -9.06 -5.41
N HIS A 181 17.41 -9.41 -6.54
CA HIS A 181 17.57 -8.68 -7.79
C HIS A 181 16.73 -7.39 -7.86
N TYR A 182 15.58 -7.33 -7.19
CA TYR A 182 14.71 -6.17 -7.28
C TYR A 182 15.30 -4.99 -6.51
N LEU A 183 15.34 -3.81 -7.12
CA LEU A 183 15.91 -2.61 -6.51
C LEU A 183 14.88 -1.75 -5.77
N ALA A 184 13.61 -2.17 -5.78
CA ALA A 184 12.52 -1.44 -5.13
C ALA A 184 12.76 -1.29 -3.62
N LYS A 185 12.38 -0.11 -3.08
CA LYS A 185 12.40 0.20 -1.64
C LYS A 185 11.51 -0.76 -0.87
N HIS A 186 10.35 -1.11 -1.45
CA HIS A 186 9.39 -2.01 -0.82
C HIS A 186 9.05 -3.18 -1.74
N ILE A 187 9.02 -4.38 -1.18
CA ILE A 187 8.64 -5.60 -1.89
C ILE A 187 7.60 -6.35 -1.06
N TYR A 188 6.44 -6.60 -1.66
CA TYR A 188 5.44 -7.51 -1.13
C TYR A 188 5.46 -8.81 -1.92
N PHE A 189 5.79 -9.91 -1.27
CA PHE A 189 5.52 -11.24 -1.83
C PHE A 189 4.10 -11.64 -1.45
N PHE A 190 3.22 -11.73 -2.45
CA PHE A 190 1.88 -12.24 -2.30
C PHE A 190 1.80 -13.66 -2.84
N ILE A 191 1.56 -14.62 -1.95
CA ILE A 191 1.63 -16.05 -2.26
C ILE A 191 0.23 -16.64 -2.12
N TYR A 192 -0.34 -17.06 -3.24
CA TYR A 192 -1.58 -17.85 -3.26
C TYR A 192 -1.22 -19.34 -3.24
N ASP A 193 -1.17 -19.91 -2.03
CA ASP A 193 -0.77 -21.30 -1.82
C ASP A 193 -1.97 -22.25 -1.86
N LYS A 194 -2.54 -22.45 -3.05
CA LYS A 194 -3.70 -23.32 -3.25
C LYS A 194 -3.43 -24.82 -3.02
N GLU A 195 -2.20 -25.25 -3.25
CA GLU A 195 -1.77 -26.64 -3.03
C GLU A 195 -1.32 -26.90 -1.59
N LYS A 196 -1.30 -25.87 -0.73
CA LYS A 196 -0.90 -25.94 0.68
C LYS A 196 0.50 -26.52 0.86
N ILE A 197 1.44 -26.12 0.01
CA ILE A 197 2.84 -26.58 0.09
C ILE A 197 3.57 -25.97 1.29
N ILE A 198 3.09 -24.83 1.82
CA ILE A 198 3.61 -24.19 3.02
C ILE A 198 2.89 -24.76 4.24
N SER A 199 3.61 -25.52 5.07
CA SER A 199 3.02 -26.17 6.24
C SER A 199 2.70 -25.21 7.40
N ASN A 200 3.58 -24.24 7.66
CA ASN A 200 3.41 -23.24 8.71
C ASN A 200 3.46 -21.83 8.12
N VAL A 201 2.28 -21.35 7.73
CA VAL A 201 2.10 -20.05 7.06
C VAL A 201 2.64 -18.88 7.89
N ASP A 202 2.40 -18.87 9.21
CA ASP A 202 2.85 -17.79 10.07
C ASP A 202 4.37 -17.74 10.18
N ALA A 203 5.01 -18.91 10.39
CA ALA A 203 6.46 -19.02 10.45
C ALA A 203 7.10 -18.67 9.10
N PHE A 204 6.53 -19.13 8.00
CA PHE A 204 6.99 -18.82 6.65
C PHE A 204 6.92 -17.31 6.39
N SER A 205 5.75 -16.70 6.60
CA SER A 205 5.53 -15.27 6.37
C SER A 205 6.47 -14.42 7.22
N LYS A 206 6.72 -14.82 8.48
CA LYS A 206 7.68 -14.15 9.36
C LYS A 206 9.12 -14.30 8.87
N ASN A 207 9.53 -15.49 8.44
CA ASN A 207 10.90 -15.76 7.99
C ASN A 207 11.27 -15.00 6.72
N TYR A 208 10.31 -14.83 5.81
CA TYR A 208 10.50 -14.15 4.53
C TYR A 208 10.11 -12.66 4.54
N SER A 209 9.62 -12.15 5.68
CA SER A 209 9.49 -10.71 5.92
C SER A 209 10.76 -10.15 6.56
N LYS A 210 11.43 -9.20 5.93
CA LYS A 210 12.70 -8.62 6.41
C LYS A 210 12.73 -7.12 6.19
N THR A 211 13.34 -6.40 7.11
CA THR A 211 13.64 -4.97 6.93
C THR A 211 15.15 -4.79 6.98
N TYR A 212 15.68 -4.16 5.94
CA TYR A 212 17.06 -3.74 5.78
C TYR A 212 17.10 -2.21 5.76
N ASP A 213 18.30 -1.61 5.82
CA ASP A 213 18.47 -0.15 5.88
C ASP A 213 17.75 0.60 4.74
N THR A 214 17.72 0.02 3.55
CA THR A 214 17.16 0.65 2.34
C THR A 214 16.00 -0.12 1.70
N LYS A 215 15.63 -1.28 2.26
CA LYS A 215 14.67 -2.19 1.63
C LYS A 215 13.78 -2.86 2.68
N GLN A 216 12.48 -2.82 2.47
CA GLN A 216 11.50 -3.56 3.26
C GLN A 216 10.85 -4.66 2.41
N ILE A 217 10.84 -5.87 2.95
CA ILE A 217 10.23 -7.05 2.35
C ILE A 217 9.14 -7.55 3.30
N LYS A 218 7.93 -7.75 2.76
CA LYS A 218 6.81 -8.34 3.48
C LYS A 218 6.27 -9.53 2.70
N THR A 219 6.07 -10.65 3.36
CA THR A 219 5.44 -11.83 2.77
C THR A 219 4.04 -12.00 3.35
N VAL A 220 3.06 -12.18 2.46
CA VAL A 220 1.67 -12.48 2.78
C VAL A 220 1.31 -13.76 2.03
N VAL A 221 0.83 -14.77 2.76
CA VAL A 221 0.42 -16.06 2.21
C VAL A 221 -1.07 -16.23 2.45
N ILE A 222 -1.80 -16.61 1.41
CA ILE A 222 -3.20 -17.02 1.50
C ILE A 222 -3.30 -18.49 1.09
N GLN A 223 -3.83 -19.32 1.98
CA GLN A 223 -4.24 -20.69 1.66
C GLN A 223 -5.77 -20.71 1.56
N PRO A 224 -6.35 -20.91 0.36
CA PRO A 224 -7.79 -20.99 0.23
C PRO A 224 -8.33 -22.17 1.05
N VAL A 225 -9.41 -21.92 1.78
CA VAL A 225 -10.20 -22.97 2.41
C VAL A 225 -11.12 -23.52 1.33
N SER A 226 -10.93 -24.79 0.96
CA SER A 226 -11.93 -25.49 0.16
C SER A 226 -13.22 -25.51 0.95
N VAL A 227 -14.24 -24.81 0.48
CA VAL A 227 -15.59 -24.96 1.03
C VAL A 227 -16.07 -26.33 0.56
N ILE A 228 -16.18 -27.26 1.50
CA ILE A 228 -16.74 -28.61 1.29
C ILE A 228 -18.24 -28.47 1.01
#